data_AF-A0A0Q1CE34-F1
#
_entry.id   AF-A0A0Q1CE34-F1
#
_cell.length_a   1.000
_cell.length_b   1.000
_cell.length_c   1.000
_cell.angle_alpha   90.00
_cell.angle_beta   90.00
_cell.angle_gamma   90.00
#
_symmetry.space_group_name_H-M   'P 1'
#
loop_
_entity.id
_entity.type
_entity.pdbx_description
1 polymer ?
#
loop_
_entity_poly.entity_id
_entity_poly.type
_entity_poly.pdbx_seq_one_letter_code
_entity_poly.pdbx_strand_id
1 'polypeptide(L)' 'MLINTLAHSSVRICSKQELIAGINKDPQSYSGLEMSLSRLQKKFRDAFKERLFRSVRNRGYCLVQDVKASN' A
#
# COMPACT_ATOMS: atom_id res chain seq x y z
N MET A 1 -1.69 -7.65 -6.88
CA MET A 1 -2.73 -6.81 -6.24
C MET A 1 -2.05 -6.11 -5.06
N LEU A 2 -2.12 -4.78 -4.97
CA LEU A 2 -1.33 -3.95 -4.04
C LEU A 2 -1.46 -4.38 -2.56
N ILE A 3 -2.64 -4.87 -2.19
CA ILE A 3 -2.95 -5.36 -0.84
C ILE A 3 -2.21 -6.65 -0.53
N ASN A 4 -2.07 -7.58 -1.48
CA ASN A 4 -1.33 -8.83 -1.26
C ASN A 4 0.17 -8.56 -1.03
N THR A 5 0.77 -7.62 -1.78
CA THR A 5 2.17 -7.24 -1.60
C THR A 5 2.42 -6.66 -0.20
N LEU A 6 1.48 -5.84 0.29
CA LEU A 6 1.57 -5.28 1.64
C LEU A 6 1.25 -6.30 2.74
N ALA A 7 0.32 -7.23 2.51
CA ALA A 7 -0.13 -8.21 3.50
C ALA A 7 0.84 -9.38 3.70
N HIS A 8 1.63 -9.75 2.68
CA HIS A 8 2.62 -10.83 2.77
C HIS A 8 4.03 -10.38 3.16
N SER A 9 4.27 -9.07 3.33
CA SER A 9 5.59 -8.56 3.74
C SER A 9 5.78 -8.69 5.26
N SER A 10 6.76 -9.50 5.68
CA SER A 10 7.23 -9.59 7.08
C SER A 10 7.91 -8.29 7.54
N VAL A 11 8.34 -7.45 6.60
CA VAL A 11 8.83 -6.09 6.83
C VAL A 11 7.63 -5.15 6.79
N ARG A 12 7.34 -4.49 7.92
CA ARG A 12 6.17 -3.60 8.07
C ARG A 12 6.10 -2.45 7.04
N ILE A 13 7.16 -2.14 6.31
CA ILE A 13 7.23 -0.97 5.42
C ILE A 13 7.70 -1.43 4.02
N CYS A 14 6.89 -1.18 2.99
CA CYS A 14 7.26 -1.38 1.59
C CYS A 14 7.61 -0.04 0.95
N SER A 15 8.71 0.00 0.21
CA SER A 15 9.11 1.14 -0.60
C SER A 15 8.14 1.42 -1.74
N LYS A 16 8.22 2.62 -2.32
CA LYS A 16 7.41 2.96 -3.50
C LYS A 16 7.70 1.99 -4.65
N GLN A 17 8.96 1.66 -4.87
CA GLN A 17 9.37 0.78 -5.97
C GLN A 17 8.81 -0.63 -5.80
N GLU A 18 8.87 -1.20 -4.61
CA GLU A 18 8.29 -2.52 -4.31
C GLU A 18 6.77 -2.53 -4.50
N LEU A 19 6.08 -1.46 -4.10
CA LEU A 19 4.63 -1.36 -4.29
C LEU A 19 4.23 -1.22 -5.75
N ILE A 20 5.02 -0.48 -6.53
CA ILE A 20 4.81 -0.31 -7.97
C ILE A 20 5.05 -1.65 -8.69
N ALA A 21 6.12 -2.35 -8.34
CA ALA A 21 6.40 -3.69 -8.86
C ALA A 21 5.28 -4.68 -8.49
N GLY A 22 4.76 -4.63 -7.26
CA GLY A 22 3.67 -5.50 -6.77
C GLY A 22 2.31 -5.29 -7.45
N ILE A 23 2.13 -4.18 -8.16
CA ILE A 23 0.97 -3.95 -9.05
C ILE A 23 1.30 -4.15 -10.54
N ASN A 24 2.40 -4.83 -10.83
CA ASN A 24 2.89 -5.12 -12.19
C ASN A 24 3.05 -3.85 -13.02
N LYS A 25 3.62 -2.81 -12.41
CA LYS A 25 4.00 -1.56 -13.06
C LYS A 25 5.51 -1.38 -12.99
N ASP A 26 6.05 -0.63 -13.93
CA ASP A 26 7.48 -0.29 -13.96
C ASP A 26 7.77 0.85 -12.96
N PRO A 27 8.64 0.63 -11.95
CA PRO A 27 9.03 1.64 -10.98
C PRO A 27 9.69 2.89 -11.55
N GLN A 28 10.27 2.82 -12.76
CA GLN A 28 10.95 3.97 -13.38
C GLN A 28 10.00 4.92 -14.10
N SER A 29 8.89 4.40 -14.64
CA SER A 29 7.94 5.18 -15.45
C SER A 29 6.62 5.50 -14.74
N TYR A 30 6.24 4.73 -13.71
CA TYR A 30 4.95 4.87 -13.06
C TYR A 30 4.97 5.85 -11.87
N SER A 31 4.31 6.99 -12.02
CA SER A 31 4.17 8.03 -10.98
C SER A 31 2.82 8.02 -10.23
N GLY A 32 1.90 7.12 -10.61
CA GLY A 32 0.51 7.09 -10.10
C GLY A 32 0.31 6.44 -8.73
N LEU A 33 1.38 6.00 -8.05
CA LEU A 33 1.28 5.24 -6.81
C LEU A 33 0.58 6.03 -5.70
N GLU A 34 1.01 7.27 -5.48
CA GLU A 34 0.52 8.12 -4.39
C GLU A 34 -0.96 8.45 -4.55
N MET A 35 -1.39 8.71 -5.78
CA MET A 35 -2.80 8.91 -6.12
C MET A 35 -3.63 7.65 -5.85
N SER A 36 -3.12 6.48 -6.27
CA SER A 36 -3.78 5.20 -6.08
C SER A 36 -3.95 4.86 -4.59
N LEU A 37 -2.91 5.07 -3.80
CA LEU A 37 -2.93 4.89 -2.35
C LEU A 37 -3.91 5.86 -1.67
N SER A 38 -3.91 7.14 -2.07
CA SER A 38 -4.85 8.15 -1.54
C SER A 38 -6.31 7.76 -1.81
N ARG A 39 -6.61 7.33 -3.04
CA ARG A 39 -7.95 6.86 -3.42
C ARG A 39 -8.38 5.63 -2.64
N LEU A 40 -7.49 4.65 -2.47
CA LEU A 40 -7.77 3.43 -1.72
C LEU A 40 -7.96 3.72 -0.22
N GLN A 41 -7.09 4.54 0.36
CA GLN A 41 -7.21 5.02 1.73
C GLN A 41 -8.55 5.74 1.97
N LYS A 42 -8.99 6.58 1.02
CA LYS A 42 -10.28 7.26 1.10
C LYS A 42 -11.44 6.26 1.14
N LYS A 43 -11.49 5.32 0.20
CA LYS A 43 -12.53 4.27 0.16
C LYS A 43 -12.58 3.46 1.46
N PHE A 44 -11.42 3.06 1.98
CA PHE A 44 -11.34 2.32 3.23
C PHE A 44 -11.84 3.15 4.43
N ARG A 45 -11.40 4.40 4.55
CA ARG A 45 -11.85 5.30 5.61
C ARG A 45 -13.35 5.58 5.53
N ASP A 46 -13.90 5.72 4.33
CA ASP A 46 -15.32 6.02 4.17
C ASP A 46 -16.18 4.84 4.65
N ALA A 47 -15.72 3.61 4.46
CA ALA A 47 -16.38 2.37 4.90
C ALA A 47 -16.15 2.03 6.39
N PHE A 48 -14.90 2.12 6.86
CA PHE A 48 -14.50 1.61 8.18
C PHE A 48 -14.18 2.70 9.21
N LYS A 49 -14.18 3.98 8.81
CA LYS A 49 -13.76 5.14 9.63
C LYS A 49 -12.31 5.08 10.15
N GLU A 50 -11.52 4.15 9.61
CA GLU A 50 -10.14 3.89 10.02
C GLU A 50 -9.13 4.15 8.91
N ARG A 51 -7.84 4.02 9.24
CA ARG A 51 -6.75 4.10 8.26
C ARG A 51 -6.26 2.71 7.85
N LEU A 52 -6.09 2.49 6.55
CA LEU A 52 -5.49 1.27 6.02
C LEU A 52 -3.96 1.35 5.97
N PHE A 53 -3.42 2.47 5.47
CA PHE A 53 -1.98 2.68 5.32
C PHE A 53 -1.48 3.93 6.08
N ARG A 54 -0.18 3.90 6.40
CA ARG A 54 0.59 5.06 6.88
C ARG A 54 1.81 5.27 5.99
N SER A 55 2.05 6.54 5.65
CA SER A 55 3.27 6.94 4.97
C SER A 55 4.41 7.07 5.97
N VAL A 56 5.57 6.53 5.63
CA VAL A 56 6.81 6.66 6.39
C VAL A 56 7.78 7.48 5.54
N ARG A 57 8.13 8.67 6.03
CA ARG A 57 8.97 9.64 5.31
C ARG A 57 10.28 8.98 4.88
N ASN A 58 10.63 9.17 3.60
CA ASN A 58 11.83 8.63 2.97
C ASN A 58 11.97 7.10 3.01
N ARG A 59 10.90 6.35 3.34
CA ARG A 59 10.92 4.88 3.35
C ARG A 59 9.85 4.26 2.46
N GLY A 60 8.60 4.74 2.54
CA GLY A 60 7.49 4.19 1.77
C GLY A 60 6.20 4.14 2.57
N TYR A 61 5.49 3.00 2.51
CA TYR A 61 4.17 2.83 3.12
C TYR A 61 4.09 1.54 3.93
N CYS A 62 3.33 1.58 5.02
CA CYS A 62 3.00 0.42 5.83
C CYS A 62 1.49 0.26 5.96
N LEU A 63 1.04 -0.99 6.15
CA LEU A 63 -0.31 -1.26 6.66
C LEU A 63 -0.38 -0.91 8.14
N VAL A 64 -1.49 -0.30 8.55
CA VAL A 64 -1.80 -0.02 9.96
C VAL A 64 -2.79 -1.05 10.51
N GLN A 65 -3.44 -1.78 9.61
CA GLN A 65 -4.43 -2.81 9.93
C GLN A 65 -3.81 -4.20 9.79
N ASP A 66 -4.23 -5.11 10.65
CA ASP A 66 -3.91 -6.53 10.53
C ASP A 66 -4.75 -7.14 9.40
N VAL A 67 -4.27 -6.97 8.16
CA VAL A 67 -4.89 -7.58 6.99
C VAL A 67 -4.39 -9.02 6.89
N LYS A 68 -5.15 -9.96 7.46
CA LYS A 68 -4.92 -11.38 7.20
C LYS A 68 -5.37 -11.67 5.77
N ALA A 69 -4.43 -12.01 4.88
CA ALA A 69 -4.79 -12.63 3.63
C ALA A 69 -5.47 -13.97 3.96
N SER A 70 -6.78 -14.08 3.70
CA SER A 70 -7.47 -15.36 3.80
C SER A 70 -6.81 -16.31 2.80
N ASN A 71 -6.22 -17.37 3.33
CA ASN A 71 -5.50 -18.41 2.59
C ASN A 71 -6.47 -19.27 1.79
#